data_AF-A0A4W6ETZ1-F1
#
_entry.id   AF-A0A4W6ETZ1-F1
#
_cell.length_a   1.000
_cell.length_b   1.000
_cell.length_c   1.000
_cell.angle_alpha   90.00
_cell.angle_beta   90.00
_cell.angle_gamma   90.00
#
_symmetry.space_group_name_H-M   'P 1'
#
loop_
_entity.id
_entity.type
_entity.pdbx_description
1 polymer ?
#
loop_
_entity_poly.entity_id
_entity_poly.type
_entity_poly.pdbx_seq_one_letter_code
_entity_poly.pdbx_strand_id
1 'polypeptide(L)'
;ACEQSFVNLQCDEGQVIFVHGADYGRHDPTTCSYGRPASQIQNVQCSSPTHKVAQSCDGKSSCAVKASNSVFGDPCVGTYKAVSLY
;
A
#
# COMPACT_ATOMS: atom_id res chain seq x y z
N ALA A 1 -2.34 2.42 -3.13
CA ALA A 1 -1.32 3.43 -3.52
C ALA A 1 -0.08 2.73 -4.07
N CYS A 2 0.49 3.20 -5.18
CA CYS A 2 1.67 2.57 -5.79
C CYS A 2 2.96 2.78 -4.96
N GLU A 3 3.95 1.91 -5.12
CA GLU A 3 5.29 2.10 -4.53
C GLU A 3 5.85 3.50 -4.89
N GLN A 4 6.54 4.11 -3.93
CA GLN A 4 6.98 5.52 -3.92
C GLN A 4 5.87 6.60 -3.89
N SER A 5 4.59 6.21 -3.84
CA SER A 5 3.47 7.15 -3.62
C SER A 5 3.04 7.19 -2.14
N PHE A 6 1.96 7.91 -1.83
CA PHE A 6 1.38 7.96 -0.49
C PHE A 6 -0.01 7.32 -0.47
N VAL A 7 -0.30 6.59 0.60
CA VAL A 7 -1.66 6.23 1.01
C VAL A 7 -2.21 7.43 1.77
N ASN A 8 -3.19 8.11 1.21
CA ASN A 8 -3.86 9.24 1.85
C ASN A 8 -5.26 8.79 2.29
N LEU A 9 -5.53 8.85 3.59
CA LEU A 9 -6.81 8.53 4.18
C LEU A 9 -7.38 9.78 4.83
N GLN A 10 -8.68 9.98 4.66
CA GLN A 10 -9.41 11.10 5.25
C GLN A 10 -10.85 10.68 5.49
N CYS A 11 -11.36 11.04 6.65
CA CYS A 11 -12.76 10.89 7.02
C CYS A 11 -13.44 12.26 7.10
N ASP A 12 -14.76 12.24 7.07
CA ASP A 12 -15.57 13.44 7.26
C ASP A 12 -15.47 13.96 8.70
N GLU A 13 -16.01 15.16 8.93
CA GLU A 13 -15.97 15.81 10.24
C GLU A 13 -16.63 14.95 11.32
N GLY A 14 -15.94 14.81 12.47
CA GLY A 14 -16.39 13.99 13.60
C GLY A 14 -16.16 12.47 13.44
N GLN A 15 -15.63 12.02 12.31
CA GLN A 15 -15.27 10.62 12.08
C GLN A 15 -13.76 10.37 12.24
N VAL A 16 -13.41 9.10 12.44
CA VAL A 16 -12.02 8.65 12.58
C VAL A 16 -11.76 7.47 11.66
N ILE A 17 -10.50 7.35 11.23
CA ILE A 17 -10.01 6.23 10.43
C ILE A 17 -9.94 4.97 11.30
N PHE A 18 -10.40 3.86 10.72
CA PHE A 18 -10.20 2.51 11.24
C PHE A 18 -9.83 1.58 10.09
N VAL A 19 -8.60 1.08 10.08
CA VAL A 19 -8.09 0.21 9.00
C VAL A 19 -8.32 -1.25 9.37
N HIS A 20 -9.11 -1.97 8.58
CA HIS A 20 -9.36 -3.40 8.77
C HIS A 20 -8.14 -4.27 8.41
N GLY A 21 -7.55 -4.02 7.24
CA GLY A 21 -6.32 -4.66 6.82
C GLY A 21 -5.59 -3.87 5.74
N ALA A 22 -4.30 -4.19 5.59
CA ALA A 22 -3.48 -3.66 4.52
C ALA A 22 -2.49 -4.72 4.02
N ASP A 23 -2.14 -4.66 2.76
CA ASP A 23 -1.10 -5.50 2.14
C ASP A 23 -0.19 -4.64 1.26
N TYR A 24 1.12 -4.83 1.39
CA TYR A 24 2.14 -4.20 0.54
C TYR A 24 2.73 -5.23 -0.42
N GLY A 25 2.21 -5.26 -1.64
CA GLY A 25 2.49 -6.32 -2.59
C GLY A 25 1.98 -6.03 -3.99
N ARG A 26 1.72 -7.07 -4.75
CA ARG A 26 1.11 -7.02 -6.08
C ARG A 26 0.23 -8.24 -6.25
N HIS A 27 -1.06 -8.00 -6.51
CA HIS A 27 -2.08 -9.04 -6.69
C HIS A 27 -2.59 -9.16 -8.13
N ASP A 28 -2.21 -8.21 -8.99
CA ASP A 28 -2.60 -8.21 -10.40
C ASP A 28 -1.55 -7.47 -11.27
N PRO A 29 -1.51 -7.73 -12.59
CA PRO A 29 -0.50 -7.14 -13.46
C PRO A 29 -0.87 -5.73 -13.95
N THR A 30 -2.10 -5.26 -13.69
CA THR A 30 -2.65 -4.02 -14.26
C THR A 30 -2.54 -2.83 -13.31
N THR A 31 -2.69 -3.04 -12.01
CA THR A 31 -2.58 -1.99 -10.99
C THR A 31 -1.15 -1.45 -10.97
N CYS A 32 -1.02 -0.12 -11.00
CA CYS A 32 0.28 0.56 -10.96
C CYS A 32 1.26 0.09 -12.07
N SER A 33 0.74 -0.22 -13.27
CA SER A 33 1.52 -0.80 -14.38
C SER A 33 2.03 0.23 -15.40
N TYR A 34 1.49 1.44 -15.41
CA TYR A 34 1.84 2.47 -16.41
C TYR A 34 3.35 2.76 -16.41
N GLY A 35 3.99 2.62 -17.57
CA GLY A 35 5.42 2.85 -17.75
C GLY A 35 6.34 1.82 -17.06
N ARG A 36 5.80 0.68 -16.60
CA ARG A 36 6.59 -0.37 -15.93
C ARG A 36 6.93 -1.52 -16.88
N PRO A 37 8.15 -2.08 -16.79
CA PRO A 37 8.52 -3.25 -17.58
C PRO A 37 7.74 -4.49 -17.10
N ALA A 38 7.52 -5.44 -18.00
CA ALA A 38 6.77 -6.67 -17.72
C ALA A 38 7.34 -7.46 -16.52
N SER A 39 8.66 -7.48 -16.36
CA SER A 39 9.34 -8.13 -15.24
C SER A 39 8.96 -7.58 -13.86
N GLN A 40 8.54 -6.31 -13.77
CA GLN A 40 8.15 -5.68 -12.50
C GLN A 40 6.67 -5.91 -12.14
N ILE A 41 5.84 -6.42 -13.07
CA ILE A 41 4.38 -6.49 -12.91
C ILE A 41 3.82 -7.93 -12.99
N GLN A 42 4.62 -8.92 -13.38
CA GLN A 42 4.15 -10.30 -13.54
C GLN A 42 4.06 -11.09 -12.22
N ASN A 43 4.83 -10.71 -11.19
CA ASN A 43 4.78 -11.40 -9.91
C ASN A 43 3.56 -10.95 -9.09
N VAL A 44 2.42 -11.55 -9.39
CA VAL A 44 1.11 -11.27 -8.77
C VAL A 44 0.84 -12.09 -7.50
N GLN A 45 1.83 -12.84 -7.04
CA GLN A 45 1.78 -13.60 -5.78
C GLN A 45 2.60 -12.90 -4.68
N CYS A 46 3.08 -11.68 -4.94
CA CYS A 46 3.78 -10.91 -3.94
C CYS A 46 2.78 -10.33 -2.94
N SER A 47 2.79 -10.84 -1.72
CA SER A 47 1.92 -10.39 -0.63
C SER A 47 2.76 -10.17 0.63
N SER A 48 2.44 -9.10 1.34
CA SER A 48 2.99 -8.79 2.65
C SER A 48 1.91 -8.07 3.47
N PRO A 49 1.04 -8.84 4.13
CA PRO A 49 0.04 -8.29 5.04
C PRO A 49 0.71 -7.48 6.14
N THR A 50 0.16 -6.30 6.45
CA THR A 50 0.81 -5.33 7.32
C THR A 50 -0.20 -4.55 8.15
N HIS A 51 0.18 -4.25 9.40
CA HIS A 51 -0.57 -3.40 10.32
C HIS A 51 -0.04 -1.95 10.34
N LYS A 52 0.99 -1.63 9.54
CA LYS A 52 1.68 -0.32 9.62
C LYS A 52 0.80 0.86 9.22
N VAL A 53 -0.17 0.63 8.32
CA VAL A 53 -1.15 1.67 7.96
C VAL A 53 -2.08 1.93 9.15
N ALA A 54 -2.66 0.88 9.74
CA ALA A 54 -3.49 0.97 10.94
C ALA A 54 -2.77 1.69 12.09
N GLN A 55 -1.55 1.24 12.43
CA GLN A 55 -0.72 1.88 13.47
C GLN A 55 -0.47 3.37 13.22
N SER A 56 -0.39 3.79 11.96
CA SER A 56 -0.12 5.19 11.60
C SER A 56 -1.38 6.04 11.59
N CYS A 57 -2.55 5.45 11.28
CA CYS A 57 -3.74 6.18 10.89
C CYS A 57 -4.94 6.03 11.82
N ASP A 58 -5.07 4.92 12.54
CA ASP A 58 -6.24 4.65 13.36
C ASP A 58 -6.45 5.74 14.42
N GLY A 59 -7.72 6.16 14.58
CA GLY A 59 -8.12 7.21 15.51
C GLY A 59 -7.86 8.64 15.03
N LYS A 60 -7.27 8.83 13.85
CA LYS A 60 -7.09 10.17 13.24
C LYS A 60 -8.19 10.45 12.22
N SER A 61 -8.49 11.72 11.97
CA SER A 61 -9.40 12.15 10.90
C SER A 61 -8.73 12.18 9.53
N SER A 62 -7.41 12.34 9.48
CA SER A 62 -6.61 12.24 8.26
C SER A 62 -5.23 11.64 8.52
N CYS A 63 -4.67 10.98 7.52
CA CYS A 63 -3.39 10.28 7.62
C CYS A 63 -2.73 10.15 6.24
N ALA A 64 -1.40 10.23 6.19
CA ALA A 64 -0.61 9.95 5.01
C ALA A 64 0.53 8.97 5.34
N VAL A 65 0.63 7.86 4.61
CA VAL A 65 1.69 6.85 4.79
C VAL A 65 2.40 6.62 3.47
N LYS A 66 3.74 6.74 3.45
CA LYS A 66 4.52 6.49 2.24
C LYS A 66 4.57 5.00 1.92
N ALA A 67 4.15 4.62 0.71
CA ALA A 67 4.26 3.26 0.17
C ALA A 67 5.70 2.98 -0.26
N SER A 68 6.60 2.69 0.68
CA SER A 68 8.01 2.43 0.38
C SER A 68 8.58 1.27 1.17
N ASN A 69 9.67 0.68 0.64
CA ASN A 69 10.37 -0.43 1.30
C ASN A 69 10.97 -0.04 2.65
N SER A 70 11.26 1.24 2.88
CA SER A 70 11.68 1.74 4.19
C SER A 70 10.58 1.65 5.25
N VAL A 71 9.31 1.76 4.84
CA VAL A 71 8.17 1.65 5.75
C VAL A 71 7.76 0.19 5.86
N PHE A 72 7.58 -0.53 4.75
CA PHE A 72 6.94 -1.85 4.73
C PHE A 72 7.90 -3.03 4.60
N GLY A 73 9.19 -2.81 4.32
CA GLY A 73 10.13 -3.84 3.88
C GLY A 73 10.00 -4.12 2.38
N ASP A 74 10.84 -5.01 1.84
CA ASP A 74 10.78 -5.44 0.43
C ASP A 74 10.51 -6.96 0.33
N PRO A 75 9.25 -7.39 0.27
CA PRO A 75 8.89 -8.81 0.26
C PRO A 75 9.20 -9.52 -1.07
N CYS A 76 9.40 -8.77 -2.15
CA CYS A 76 9.58 -9.31 -3.50
C CYS A 76 10.44 -8.37 -4.35
N VAL A 77 11.76 -8.44 -4.13
CA VAL A 77 12.75 -7.60 -4.83
C VAL A 77 12.56 -7.70 -6.34
N GLY A 78 12.58 -6.56 -7.03
CA GLY A 78 12.37 -6.47 -8.48
C GLY A 78 10.91 -6.45 -8.93
N THR A 79 9.94 -6.57 -8.01
CA THR A 79 8.52 -6.38 -8.28
C THR A 79 8.09 -4.98 -7.82
N TYR A 80 7.38 -4.25 -8.68
CA TYR A 80 6.83 -2.94 -8.32
C TYR A 80 5.56 -3.14 -7.50
N LYS A 81 5.55 -2.73 -6.25
CA LYS A 81 4.47 -3.03 -5.30
C LYS A 81 3.42 -1.91 -5.24
N ALA A 82 2.34 -2.18 -4.54
CA ALA A 82 1.31 -1.24 -4.14
C ALA A 82 0.80 -1.60 -2.74
N VAL A 83 0.39 -0.59 -1.99
CA VAL A 83 -0.41 -0.78 -0.77
C VAL A 83 -1.87 -0.88 -1.16
N SER A 84 -2.51 -1.98 -0.79
CA SER A 84 -3.97 -2.19 -0.87
C SER A 84 -4.57 -2.23 0.53
N LEU A 85 -5.81 -1.76 0.67
CA LEU A 85 -6.59 -1.80 1.90
C LEU A 85 -7.83 -2.67 1.63
N TYR A 86 -8.23 -3.46 2.62
CA TYR A 86 -9.39 -4.35 2.55
C TYR A 86 -10.11 -4.38 3.90
#